data_AF-A0A0P4WJU3-F1
#
_entry.id   AF-A0A0P4WJU3-F1
#
_cell.length_a   1.000
_cell.length_b   1.000
_cell.length_c   1.000
_cell.angle_alpha   90.00
_cell.angle_beta   90.00
_cell.angle_gamma   90.00
#
_symmetry.space_group_name_H-M   'P 1'
#
loop_
_entity.id
_entity.type
_entity.pdbx_description
1 polymer ?
#
loop_
_entity_poly.entity_id
_entity_poly.type
_entity_poly.pdbx_seq_one_letter_code
_entity_poly.pdbx_strand_id
1 'polypeptide(L)'
;MKVLAVVLCLAAAASARMAYTFSDGYLDILGAEPVQNFDCVGRSYGYYADVSTDCRVFHVCLPITDDAGELAETAHFSFFCGNQTIFSQESLTCAHSDLAFPCDEAESLYESSNADFGVIPEENQ
;
A
#
# COMPACT_ATOMS: atom_id res chain seq x y z
N MET A 1 -0.12 7.53 -53.59
CA MET A 1 -0.88 8.36 -52.63
C MET A 1 -0.95 7.56 -51.34
N LYS A 2 -0.02 7.87 -50.43
CA LYS A 2 0.24 7.16 -49.18
C LYS A 2 -0.69 7.75 -48.12
N VAL A 3 -1.45 6.93 -47.40
CA VAL A 3 -1.91 7.30 -46.05
C VAL A 3 -1.70 6.06 -45.17
N LEU A 4 -0.54 6.05 -44.52
CA LEU A 4 -0.21 5.15 -43.44
C LEU A 4 -1.00 5.64 -42.22
N ALA A 5 -2.04 4.93 -41.82
CA ALA A 5 -2.73 5.22 -40.56
C ALA A 5 -1.84 4.73 -39.41
N VAL A 6 -0.95 5.61 -38.94
CA VAL A 6 -0.24 5.41 -37.68
C VAL A 6 -1.28 5.60 -36.58
N VAL A 7 -1.83 4.49 -36.08
CA VAL A 7 -2.56 4.48 -34.82
C VAL A 7 -1.52 4.75 -33.74
N LEU A 8 -1.39 6.02 -33.36
CA LEU A 8 -0.76 6.42 -32.11
C LEU A 8 -1.61 5.76 -31.01
N CYS A 9 -1.19 4.60 -30.52
CA CYS A 9 -1.61 4.17 -29.20
C CYS A 9 -1.03 5.20 -28.24
N LEU A 10 -1.86 6.19 -27.89
CA LEU A 10 -1.68 7.04 -26.74
C LEU A 10 -1.25 6.11 -25.60
N ALA A 11 -0.01 6.27 -25.14
CA ALA A 11 0.40 5.68 -23.89
C ALA A 11 -0.63 6.17 -22.87
N ALA A 12 -1.52 5.28 -22.43
CA ALA A 12 -2.30 5.52 -21.25
C ALA A 12 -1.28 5.52 -20.11
N ALA A 13 -0.66 6.67 -19.84
CA ALA A 13 -0.16 6.98 -18.53
C ALA A 13 -1.41 7.15 -17.64
N ALA A 14 -2.08 6.02 -17.41
CA ALA A 14 -3.21 5.89 -16.53
C ALA A 14 -2.64 6.10 -15.13
N SER A 15 -2.74 7.34 -14.66
CA SER A 15 -2.76 7.70 -13.25
C SER A 15 -1.57 7.15 -12.45
N ALA A 16 -0.42 7.84 -12.48
CA ALA A 16 0.54 7.72 -11.37
C ALA A 16 -0.12 8.34 -10.12
N ARG A 17 -0.96 7.55 -9.44
CA ARG A 17 -1.69 7.95 -8.25
C ARG A 17 -0.79 7.74 -7.05
N MET A 18 -0.31 8.84 -6.46
CA MET A 18 0.16 9.08 -5.06
C MET A 18 0.83 7.95 -4.23
N ALA A 19 1.23 6.83 -4.82
CA ALA A 19 2.04 5.82 -4.18
C ALA A 19 3.46 6.39 -4.00
N TYR A 20 4.06 6.14 -2.84
CA TYR A 20 5.40 6.61 -2.48
C TYR A 20 5.57 8.15 -2.47
N THR A 21 4.49 8.90 -2.28
CA THR A 21 4.57 10.33 -1.94
C THR A 21 4.62 10.51 -0.43
N PHE A 22 5.79 10.83 0.10
CA PHE A 22 6.00 11.00 1.53
C PHE A 22 5.97 12.47 1.95
N SER A 23 5.82 12.72 3.26
CA SER A 23 6.00 14.06 3.81
C SER A 23 7.44 14.53 3.64
N ASP A 24 7.66 15.85 3.68
CA ASP A 24 9.01 16.42 3.65
C ASP A 24 9.89 15.89 4.81
N GLY A 25 11.20 15.81 4.57
CA GLY A 25 12.18 15.26 5.51
C GLY A 25 12.18 13.72 5.66
N TYR A 26 11.39 12.99 4.87
CA TYR A 26 11.36 11.52 4.96
C TYR A 26 12.73 10.87 4.69
N LEU A 27 13.58 11.48 3.85
CA LEU A 27 14.94 11.00 3.58
C LEU A 27 15.85 11.07 4.80
N ASP A 28 15.64 12.01 5.73
CA ASP A 28 16.43 12.09 6.97
C ASP A 28 16.12 10.90 7.88
N ILE A 29 14.92 10.34 7.76
CA ILE A 29 14.50 9.15 8.48
C ILE A 29 14.91 7.91 7.69
N LEU A 30 14.55 7.80 6.41
CA LEU A 30 14.80 6.63 5.57
C LEU A 30 16.27 6.45 5.18
N GLY A 31 17.08 7.51 5.14
CA GLY A 31 18.49 7.46 4.75
C GLY A 31 18.76 7.22 3.27
N ALA A 32 17.76 6.77 2.51
CA ALA A 32 17.80 6.58 1.06
C ALA A 32 16.38 6.57 0.49
N GLU A 33 16.28 6.72 -0.83
CA GLU A 33 15.05 6.48 -1.58
C GLU A 33 14.60 5.02 -1.40
N PRO A 34 13.35 4.77 -0.94
CA PRO A 34 12.86 3.41 -0.75
C PRO A 34 12.65 2.70 -2.09
N VAL A 35 12.77 1.38 -2.06
CA VAL A 35 12.40 0.53 -3.20
C VAL A 35 10.89 0.67 -3.43
N GLN A 36 10.49 0.81 -4.71
CA GLN A 36 9.09 1.02 -5.10
C GLN A 36 8.57 -0.17 -5.91
N ASN A 37 8.33 -1.30 -5.24
CA ASN A 37 7.85 -2.53 -5.89
C ASN A 37 6.58 -3.11 -5.25
N PHE A 38 6.06 -2.48 -4.20
CA PHE A 38 4.79 -2.86 -3.60
C PHE A 38 3.63 -2.34 -4.45
N ASP A 39 2.59 -3.16 -4.60
CA ASP A 39 1.31 -2.76 -5.16
C ASP A 39 0.13 -3.40 -4.41
N CYS A 40 -1.04 -2.81 -4.60
CA CYS A 40 -2.30 -3.27 -4.01
C CYS A 40 -3.03 -4.34 -4.85
N VAL A 41 -2.43 -4.86 -5.92
CA VAL A 41 -3.09 -5.82 -6.82
C VAL A 41 -3.29 -7.14 -6.08
N GLY A 42 -4.53 -7.61 -6.05
CA GLY A 42 -4.89 -8.87 -5.37
C GLY A 42 -4.87 -8.77 -3.83
N ARG A 43 -4.77 -7.57 -3.27
CA ARG A 43 -4.79 -7.33 -1.83
C ARG A 43 -6.16 -6.82 -1.39
N SER A 44 -6.61 -7.26 -0.21
CA SER A 44 -7.85 -6.80 0.41
C SER A 44 -7.73 -5.35 0.88
N TYR A 45 -8.81 -4.79 1.44
CA TYR A 45 -8.67 -3.58 2.24
C TYR A 45 -7.74 -3.89 3.42
N GLY A 46 -6.70 -3.09 3.63
CA GLY A 46 -5.84 -3.25 4.79
C GLY A 46 -4.56 -2.44 4.75
N TYR A 47 -3.70 -2.75 5.72
CA TYR A 47 -2.37 -2.19 5.90
C TYR A 47 -1.33 -3.28 5.63
N TYR A 48 -0.23 -2.92 4.98
CA TYR A 48 0.77 -3.87 4.49
C TYR A 48 2.18 -3.37 4.78
N ALA A 49 2.93 -4.12 5.57
CA ALA A 49 4.36 -3.90 5.79
C ALA A 49 5.13 -4.08 4.47
N ASP A 50 5.97 -3.13 4.08
CA ASP A 50 6.79 -3.28 2.87
C ASP A 50 8.11 -3.98 3.23
N VAL A 51 8.14 -5.30 3.04
CA VAL A 51 9.32 -6.14 3.31
C VAL A 51 10.52 -5.76 2.45
N SER A 52 10.31 -5.13 1.28
CA SER A 52 11.40 -4.67 0.42
C SER A 52 12.14 -3.44 0.97
N THR A 53 11.55 -2.77 1.96
CA THR A 53 12.09 -1.59 2.64
C THR A 53 12.46 -1.87 4.10
N ASP A 54 12.64 -3.15 4.46
CA ASP A 54 12.83 -3.61 5.84
C ASP A 54 11.68 -3.17 6.77
N CYS A 55 10.46 -3.13 6.24
CA CYS A 55 9.23 -2.69 6.93
C CYS A 55 9.30 -1.26 7.47
N ARG A 56 10.22 -0.45 6.96
CA ARG A 56 10.35 0.97 7.32
C ARG A 56 9.29 1.81 6.61
N VAL A 57 8.78 1.30 5.50
CA VAL A 57 7.58 1.79 4.81
C VAL A 57 6.44 0.78 5.03
N PHE A 58 5.22 1.28 5.08
CA PHE A 58 4.00 0.48 5.00
C PHE A 58 3.00 1.14 4.06
N HIS A 59 2.05 0.36 3.58
CA HIS A 59 1.06 0.78 2.62
C HIS A 59 -0.35 0.58 3.14
N VAL A 60 -1.28 1.40 2.66
CA VAL A 60 -2.72 1.21 2.83
C VAL A 60 -3.34 1.01 1.46
N CYS A 61 -4.05 -0.10 1.30
CA CYS A 61 -4.82 -0.39 0.10
C CYS A 61 -6.30 -0.19 0.43
N LEU A 62 -6.90 0.89 -0.06
CA LEU A 62 -8.29 1.24 0.20
C LEU A 62 -9.15 1.02 -1.05
N PRO A 63 -10.05 0.02 -1.08
CA PRO A 63 -11.01 -0.11 -2.18
C PRO A 63 -12.00 1.07 -2.15
N ILE A 64 -12.13 1.74 -3.28
CA ILE A 64 -13.10 2.80 -3.54
C ILE A 64 -14.16 2.21 -4.47
N THR A 65 -15.39 2.16 -3.97
CA THR A 65 -16.54 1.70 -4.74
C THR A 65 -17.25 2.88 -5.40
N ASP A 66 -17.89 2.65 -6.55
CA ASP A 66 -18.80 3.63 -7.15
C ASP A 66 -20.16 3.64 -6.45
N ASP A 67 -21.09 4.45 -6.95
CA ASP A 67 -22.46 4.56 -6.42
C ASP A 67 -23.27 3.25 -6.57
N ALA A 68 -22.83 2.33 -7.44
CA ALA A 68 -23.45 1.02 -7.60
C ALA A 68 -22.86 -0.04 -6.65
N GLY A 69 -21.82 0.30 -5.88
CA GLY A 69 -21.13 -0.61 -4.98
C GLY A 69 -20.06 -1.47 -5.66
N GLU A 70 -19.77 -1.24 -6.94
CA GLU A 70 -18.74 -1.96 -7.68
C GLU A 70 -17.37 -1.33 -7.44
N LEU A 71 -16.31 -2.13 -7.46
CA LEU A 71 -14.95 -1.63 -7.28
C LEU A 71 -14.56 -0.70 -8.44
N ALA A 72 -14.48 0.60 -8.17
CA ALA A 72 -14.03 1.59 -9.15
C ALA A 72 -12.50 1.68 -9.20
N GLU A 73 -11.86 1.57 -8.04
CA GLU A 73 -10.42 1.76 -7.87
C GLU A 73 -9.94 1.22 -6.52
N THR A 74 -8.68 0.85 -6.41
CA THR A 74 -8.00 0.73 -5.11
C THR A 74 -7.01 1.88 -4.94
N ALA A 75 -7.25 2.76 -3.97
CA ALA A 75 -6.31 3.81 -3.62
C ALA A 75 -5.13 3.21 -2.84
N HIS A 76 -3.92 3.57 -3.25
CA HIS A 76 -2.66 3.13 -2.64
C HIS A 76 -1.98 4.31 -1.95
N PHE A 77 -1.85 4.22 -0.64
CA PHE A 77 -1.11 5.20 0.17
C PHE A 77 0.15 4.56 0.73
N SER A 78 1.24 5.32 0.80
CA SER A 78 2.50 4.88 1.40
C SER A 78 2.88 5.79 2.56
N PHE A 79 3.36 5.20 3.65
CA PHE A 79 3.79 5.89 4.86
C PHE A 79 5.12 5.32 5.33
N PHE A 80 5.93 6.12 6.00
CA PHE A 80 7.16 5.64 6.64
C PHE A 80 7.01 5.69 8.16
N CYS A 81 7.63 4.72 8.84
CA CYS A 81 7.72 4.70 10.29
C CYS A 81 8.76 5.71 10.79
N GLY A 82 8.54 6.22 12.00
CA GLY A 82 9.45 7.18 12.64
C GLY A 82 10.84 6.58 12.92
N ASN A 83 11.77 7.43 13.36
CA ASN A 83 13.15 7.01 13.63
C ASN A 83 13.20 5.78 14.57
N GLN A 84 14.01 4.78 14.21
CA GLN A 84 14.22 3.53 14.96
C GLN A 84 12.98 2.61 15.08
N THR A 85 11.93 2.85 14.28
CA THR A 85 10.73 2.00 14.28
C THR A 85 10.50 1.36 12.92
N ILE A 86 9.88 0.19 12.92
CA ILE A 86 9.41 -0.53 11.74
C ILE A 86 7.94 -0.88 11.91
N PHE A 87 7.24 -1.10 10.80
CA PHE A 87 5.83 -1.47 10.82
C PHE A 87 5.69 -2.94 11.22
N SER A 88 4.99 -3.17 12.34
CA SER A 88 4.62 -4.51 12.79
C SER A 88 3.29 -4.89 12.15
N GLN A 89 3.31 -5.89 11.25
CA GLN A 89 2.10 -6.36 10.58
C GLN A 89 1.07 -6.96 11.55
N GLU A 90 1.53 -7.55 12.66
CA GLU A 90 0.64 -8.13 13.68
C GLU A 90 -0.22 -7.06 14.35
N SER A 91 0.40 -5.96 14.78
CA SER A 91 -0.27 -4.89 15.54
C SER A 91 -0.77 -3.74 14.67
N LEU A 92 -0.41 -3.73 13.38
CA LEU A 92 -0.70 -2.66 12.41
C LEU A 92 -0.21 -1.28 12.87
N THR A 93 0.94 -1.25 13.53
CA THR A 93 1.54 -0.04 14.09
C THR A 93 3.06 -0.02 13.88
N CYS A 94 3.65 1.17 13.91
CA CYS A 94 5.11 1.30 13.99
C CYS A 94 5.57 1.02 15.43
N ALA A 95 6.49 0.08 15.58
CA ALA A 95 7.10 -0.29 16.85
C ALA A 95 8.63 -0.35 16.72
N HIS A 96 9.34 -0.32 17.84
CA HIS A 96 10.78 -0.61 17.82
C HIS A 96 10.99 -2.04 17.31
N SER A 97 12.08 -2.28 16.59
CA SER A 97 12.30 -3.55 15.90
C SER A 97 12.40 -4.77 16.82
N ASP A 98 12.71 -4.58 18.10
CA ASP A 98 12.74 -5.62 19.13
C ASP A 98 11.35 -5.96 19.70
N LEU A 99 10.34 -5.11 19.45
CA LEU A 99 8.95 -5.28 19.86
C LEU A 99 8.01 -5.54 18.68
N ALA A 100 8.44 -5.24 17.46
CA ALA A 100 7.69 -5.51 16.24
C ALA A 100 7.72 -7.00 15.88
N PHE A 101 6.67 -7.46 15.21
CA PHE A 101 6.69 -8.77 14.57
C PHE A 101 7.83 -8.83 13.51
N PRO A 102 8.53 -9.96 13.34
CA PRO A 102 9.62 -10.07 12.36
C PRO A 102 9.21 -9.63 10.96
N CYS A 103 9.96 -8.68 10.40
CA CYS A 103 9.61 -8.04 9.13
C CYS A 103 9.60 -9.03 7.96
N ASP A 104 10.57 -9.93 7.92
CA ASP A 104 10.69 -10.97 6.88
C ASP A 104 9.56 -12.00 6.92
N GLU A 105 8.84 -12.10 8.04
CA GLU A 105 7.65 -12.93 8.19
C GLU A 105 6.35 -12.12 8.02
N ALA A 106 6.41 -10.79 7.87
CA ALA A 106 5.24 -9.93 7.90
C ALA A 106 4.16 -10.32 6.87
N GLU A 107 4.55 -10.76 5.67
CA GLU A 107 3.59 -11.15 4.63
C GLU A 107 2.66 -12.29 5.06
N SER A 108 3.09 -13.18 5.98
CA SER A 108 2.26 -14.28 6.46
C SER A 108 1.04 -13.82 7.26
N LEU A 109 1.07 -12.57 7.76
CA LEU A 109 -0.02 -11.99 8.54
C LEU A 109 -0.95 -11.10 7.71
N TYR A 110 -0.64 -10.84 6.43
CA TYR A 110 -1.43 -9.93 5.59
C TYR A 110 -2.91 -10.28 5.52
N GLU A 111 -3.27 -11.56 5.44
CA GLU A 111 -4.67 -11.96 5.40
C GLU A 111 -5.32 -11.80 6.79
N SER A 112 -4.72 -12.38 7.82
CA SER A 112 -5.32 -12.41 9.16
C SER A 112 -5.42 -11.03 9.81
N SER A 113 -4.40 -10.18 9.66
CA SER A 113 -4.42 -8.84 10.27
C SER A 113 -5.39 -7.90 9.56
N ASN A 114 -5.69 -8.16 8.28
CA ASN A 114 -6.53 -7.29 7.46
C ASN A 114 -7.96 -7.81 7.26
N ALA A 115 -8.32 -8.94 7.86
CA ALA A 115 -9.58 -9.64 7.57
C ALA A 115 -10.85 -8.81 7.87
N ASP A 116 -10.79 -7.93 8.87
CA ASP A 116 -11.96 -7.18 9.36
C ASP A 116 -12.09 -5.78 8.74
N PHE A 117 -11.13 -5.33 7.91
CA PHE A 117 -11.20 -4.01 7.30
C PHE A 117 -12.34 -3.92 6.27
N GLY A 118 -13.24 -2.95 6.46
CA GLY A 118 -14.38 -2.73 5.58
C GLY A 118 -15.53 -3.73 5.78
N VAL A 119 -15.41 -4.65 6.73
CA VAL A 119 -16.50 -5.55 7.10
C VAL A 119 -17.49 -4.75 7.94
N ILE A 120 -18.72 -4.60 7.44
CA ILE A 120 -19.84 -4.06 8.23
C ILE A 120 -20.45 -5.26 8.98
N PRO A 121 -20.41 -5.28 10.31
CA PRO A 121 -21.06 -6.35 11.07
C PRO A 121 -22.55 -6.37 10.74
N GLU A 122 -23.11 -7.55 10.50
CA GLU A 122 -24.56 -7.73 10.43
C GLU A 122 -25.13 -7.31 11.79
N GLU A 123 -25.78 -6.13 11.84
CA GLU A 123 -26.49 -5.69 13.02
C GLU A 123 -27.65 -6.68 13.21
N ASN A 124 -27.70 -7.37 14.35
CA ASN A 124 -28.75 -8.37 14.65
C ASN A 124 -30.14 -7.81 14.29
N GLN A 125 -30.74 -8.32 13.20
CA GLN A 125 -32.14 -8.11 12.85
C GLN A 125 -33.08 -8.55 13.98
#